data_AF-A0A166H0H1-F1
#
_entry.id   AF-A0A166H0H1-F1
#
_cell.length_a   1.000
_cell.length_b   1.000
_cell.length_c   1.000
_cell.angle_alpha   90.00
_cell.angle_beta   90.00
_cell.angle_gamma   90.00
#
_symmetry.space_group_name_H-M   'P 1'
#
loop_
_entity.id
_entity.type
_entity.pdbx_description
1 polymer ?
#
loop_
_entity_poly.entity_id
_entity_poly.type
_entity_poly.pdbx_seq_one_letter_code
_entity_poly.pdbx_strand_id
1 'polypeptide(L)'
;MIATTTLFLTFVLSAYAAPSRRQSADNGSCRALETSCAAAVKSDLSDAWNIKACIFGASCFGGQHPVDGFLAAVYSDRGESGAAPASVNLPRVTGSLFNSISTDGKTLSQQNFIDGYYSSLDATGGPYPTDVNYVIGLYEQLQDWTAFCSKPIPLQNFADYYQYSSSVSSNGCSATTTTTSSAPATTTPVISSDASCQKMFTTCIAQVDPKVSNPWSVEACVLGATCFGGQRPVDGFLSAVSGVKGVSPAPASVNEPRLSTSLFGKIATDGKTLTQQNFVRTLHIL
;
A
#
# COMPACT_ATOMS: atom_id res chain seq x y z
N MET A 1 -23.62 -37.23 -43.06
CA MET A 1 -23.55 -36.95 -41.61
C MET A 1 -22.32 -36.09 -41.37
N ILE A 2 -22.51 -34.78 -41.22
CA ILE A 2 -21.42 -33.81 -40.99
C ILE A 2 -21.51 -33.46 -39.50
N ALA A 3 -20.54 -33.92 -38.72
CA ALA A 3 -20.44 -33.64 -37.30
C ALA A 3 -19.76 -32.28 -37.11
N THR A 4 -20.52 -31.30 -36.64
CA THR A 4 -20.04 -29.95 -36.35
C THR A 4 -19.57 -29.91 -34.90
N THR A 5 -18.26 -29.89 -34.69
CA THR A 5 -17.66 -29.78 -33.34
C THR A 5 -17.63 -28.32 -32.92
N THR A 6 -18.49 -27.95 -31.98
CA THR A 6 -18.53 -26.61 -31.39
C THR A 6 -17.46 -26.48 -30.30
N LEU A 7 -16.39 -25.73 -30.59
CA LEU A 7 -15.34 -25.41 -29.63
C LEU A 7 -15.84 -24.27 -28.71
N PHE A 8 -16.19 -24.58 -27.47
CA PHE A 8 -16.51 -23.58 -26.45
C PHE A 8 -15.22 -23.03 -25.85
N LEU A 9 -14.85 -21.81 -26.24
CA LEU A 9 -13.79 -21.04 -25.60
C LEU A 9 -14.34 -20.38 -24.32
N THR A 10 -14.13 -21.00 -23.17
CA THR A 10 -14.42 -20.36 -21.87
C THR A 10 -13.32 -19.36 -21.52
N PHE A 11 -13.59 -18.07 -21.74
CA PHE A 11 -12.80 -16.98 -21.17
C PHE A 11 -13.06 -16.92 -19.67
N VAL A 12 -12.13 -17.44 -18.87
CA VAL A 12 -12.12 -17.20 -17.43
C VAL A 12 -11.56 -15.79 -17.22
N LEU A 13 -12.44 -14.84 -16.92
CA LEU A 13 -12.07 -13.51 -16.46
C LEU A 13 -11.58 -13.64 -15.01
N SER A 14 -10.30 -13.96 -14.82
CA SER A 14 -9.64 -13.84 -13.53
C SER A 14 -9.62 -12.37 -13.14
N ALA A 15 -10.34 -12.01 -12.07
CA ALA A 15 -10.22 -10.71 -11.45
C ALA A 15 -8.84 -10.61 -10.80
N TYR A 16 -7.86 -10.12 -11.55
CA TYR A 16 -6.54 -9.82 -11.02
C TYR A 16 -6.67 -8.76 -9.94
N ALA A 17 -6.13 -9.03 -8.75
CA ALA A 17 -5.80 -7.98 -7.80
C ALA A 17 -4.69 -7.13 -8.45
N ALA A 18 -5.09 -6.13 -9.24
CA ALA A 18 -4.16 -5.17 -9.80
C ALA A 18 -3.40 -4.49 -8.64
N PRO A 19 -2.09 -4.21 -8.79
CA PRO A 19 -1.31 -3.48 -7.80
C PRO A 19 -2.10 -2.23 -7.38
N SER A 20 -2.53 -2.21 -6.11
CA SER A 20 -3.65 -1.37 -5.66
C SER A 20 -3.34 0.14 -5.64
N ARG A 21 -2.12 0.53 -6.03
CA ARG A 21 -1.75 1.91 -6.37
C ARG A 21 -0.78 1.92 -7.54
N ARG A 22 -1.28 1.87 -8.79
CA ARG A 22 -0.55 2.51 -9.90
C ARG A 22 -0.60 4.02 -9.66
N GLN A 23 0.29 4.53 -8.81
CA GLN A 23 0.66 5.93 -8.88
C GLN A 23 1.15 6.17 -10.31
N SER A 24 0.70 7.23 -10.96
CA SER A 24 1.08 7.54 -12.35
C SER A 24 2.61 7.53 -12.55
N ALA A 25 3.35 7.82 -11.48
CA ALA A 25 4.81 7.82 -11.45
C ALA A 25 5.48 6.44 -11.53
N ASP A 26 4.81 5.33 -11.19
CA ASP A 26 5.36 3.97 -11.28
C ASP A 26 5.69 3.59 -12.74
N ASN A 27 4.87 4.04 -13.69
CA ASN A 27 5.04 3.74 -15.12
C ASN A 27 5.18 2.23 -15.44
N GLY A 28 4.62 1.36 -14.59
CA GLY A 28 4.68 -0.10 -14.75
C GLY A 28 5.96 -0.76 -14.22
N SER A 29 6.85 -0.02 -13.55
CA SER A 29 8.09 -0.56 -13.00
C SER A 29 7.85 -1.66 -11.96
N CYS A 30 6.82 -1.52 -11.13
CA CYS A 30 6.38 -2.55 -10.19
C CYS A 30 6.02 -3.86 -10.87
N ARG A 31 5.24 -3.77 -11.96
CA ARG A 31 4.81 -4.95 -12.68
C ARG A 31 5.99 -5.66 -13.36
N ALA A 32 6.99 -4.90 -13.81
CA ALA A 32 8.22 -5.46 -14.36
C ALA A 32 9.02 -6.22 -13.29
N LEU A 33 9.15 -5.66 -12.09
CA LEU A 33 9.82 -6.32 -10.96
C LEU A 33 9.04 -7.55 -10.48
N GLU A 34 7.72 -7.51 -10.43
CA GLU A 34 6.85 -8.65 -10.13
C GLU A 34 7.04 -9.78 -11.15
N THR A 35 7.00 -9.47 -12.44
CA THR A 35 7.19 -10.45 -13.52
C THR A 35 8.60 -11.06 -13.44
N SER A 36 9.61 -10.24 -13.19
CA SER A 36 11.00 -10.66 -13.02
C SER A 36 11.17 -11.57 -11.79
N CYS A 37 10.52 -11.23 -10.67
CA CYS A 37 10.48 -12.08 -9.49
C CYS A 37 9.82 -13.43 -9.80
N ALA A 38 8.65 -13.42 -10.43
CA ALA A 38 7.91 -14.63 -10.80
C ALA A 38 8.72 -15.58 -11.70
N ALA A 39 9.54 -15.03 -12.60
CA ALA A 39 10.42 -15.80 -13.46
C ALA A 39 11.64 -16.40 -12.73
N ALA A 40 12.11 -15.78 -11.64
CA ALA A 40 13.34 -16.16 -10.95
C ALA A 40 13.13 -17.04 -9.70
N VAL A 41 11.99 -16.90 -9.03
CA VAL A 41 11.72 -17.53 -7.73
C VAL A 41 11.33 -19.01 -7.85
N LYS A 42 11.69 -19.83 -6.85
CA LYS A 42 11.24 -21.24 -6.74
C LYS A 42 9.74 -21.35 -6.59
N SER A 43 9.14 -22.47 -7.02
CA SER A 43 7.69 -22.75 -6.95
C SER A 43 7.07 -22.55 -5.56
N ASP A 44 7.82 -22.82 -4.52
CA ASP A 44 7.39 -22.66 -3.13
C ASP A 44 7.65 -21.26 -2.54
N LEU A 45 8.17 -20.32 -3.34
CA LEU A 45 8.59 -18.98 -2.93
C LEU A 45 9.66 -18.95 -1.81
N SER A 46 10.31 -20.09 -1.51
CA SER A 46 11.24 -20.22 -0.39
C SER A 46 12.50 -19.35 -0.50
N ASP A 47 12.82 -18.87 -1.70
CA ASP A 47 13.92 -17.97 -1.98
C ASP A 47 13.50 -16.58 -2.46
N ALA A 48 12.21 -16.22 -2.32
CA ALA A 48 11.69 -14.90 -2.72
C ALA A 48 12.54 -13.77 -2.14
N TRP A 49 12.88 -13.84 -0.85
CA TRP A 49 13.67 -12.81 -0.16
C TRP A 49 15.18 -12.91 -0.39
N ASN A 50 15.61 -13.78 -1.30
CA ASN A 50 16.99 -13.87 -1.79
C ASN A 50 17.12 -13.36 -3.25
N ILE A 51 16.07 -12.76 -3.80
CA ILE A 51 16.02 -12.24 -5.18
C ILE A 51 15.74 -10.74 -5.16
N LYS A 52 16.60 -9.93 -5.78
CA LYS A 52 16.47 -8.46 -5.80
C LYS A 52 15.13 -8.00 -6.36
N ALA A 53 14.71 -8.55 -7.49
CA ALA A 53 13.42 -8.21 -8.12
C ALA A 53 12.22 -8.43 -7.18
N CYS A 54 12.24 -9.50 -6.37
CA CYS A 54 11.19 -9.76 -5.41
C CYS A 54 11.15 -8.75 -4.27
N ILE A 55 12.32 -8.36 -3.75
CA ILE A 55 12.46 -7.36 -2.67
C ILE A 55 11.94 -5.99 -3.14
N PHE A 56 12.41 -5.52 -4.30
CA PHE A 56 12.01 -4.21 -4.81
C PHE A 56 10.57 -4.22 -5.34
N GLY A 57 10.12 -5.32 -5.94
CA GLY A 57 8.73 -5.49 -6.34
C GLY A 57 7.77 -5.50 -5.14
N ALA A 58 8.12 -6.21 -4.07
CA ALA A 58 7.33 -6.21 -2.84
C ALA A 58 7.27 -4.82 -2.17
N SER A 59 8.36 -4.05 -2.26
CA SER A 59 8.41 -2.68 -1.71
C SER A 59 7.47 -1.70 -2.40
N CYS A 60 7.13 -1.97 -3.65
CA CYS A 60 6.33 -1.06 -4.46
C CYS A 60 4.86 -1.49 -4.56
N PHE A 61 4.53 -2.67 -4.02
CA PHE A 61 3.18 -3.16 -3.93
C PHE A 61 2.39 -2.38 -2.87
N GLY A 62 1.30 -1.73 -3.26
CA GLY A 62 0.44 -1.00 -2.33
C GLY A 62 -0.61 -1.90 -1.66
N GLY A 63 -1.14 -1.48 -0.50
CA GLY A 63 -2.28 -2.11 0.16
C GLY A 63 -2.10 -2.27 1.67
N GLN A 64 -3.02 -2.99 2.32
CA GLN A 64 -2.96 -3.30 3.76
C GLN A 64 -1.80 -4.26 4.11
N HIS A 65 -1.48 -5.17 3.17
CA HIS A 65 -0.43 -6.18 3.31
C HIS A 65 0.45 -6.15 2.05
N PRO A 66 1.34 -5.16 1.91
CA PRO A 66 2.08 -4.95 0.67
C PRO A 66 2.90 -6.18 0.27
N VAL A 67 3.55 -6.82 1.23
CA VAL A 67 4.43 -7.97 0.97
C VAL A 67 3.65 -9.26 0.65
N ASP A 68 2.61 -9.60 1.42
CA ASP A 68 1.78 -10.80 1.12
C ASP A 68 0.94 -10.61 -0.14
N GLY A 69 0.49 -9.38 -0.40
CA GLY A 69 -0.19 -9.03 -1.65
C GLY A 69 0.73 -9.24 -2.86
N PHE A 70 2.00 -8.85 -2.74
CA PHE A 70 3.01 -9.11 -3.77
C PHE A 70 3.25 -10.61 -3.97
N LEU A 71 3.43 -11.38 -2.89
CA LEU A 71 3.61 -12.83 -3.00
C LEU A 71 2.40 -13.51 -3.67
N ALA A 72 1.18 -13.08 -3.35
CA ALA A 72 -0.03 -13.56 -4.01
C ALA A 72 -0.04 -13.25 -5.52
N ALA A 73 0.39 -12.04 -5.90
CA ALA A 73 0.49 -11.64 -7.31
C ALA A 73 1.54 -12.47 -8.06
N VAL A 74 2.74 -12.64 -7.50
CA VAL A 74 3.80 -13.50 -8.04
C VAL A 74 3.33 -14.96 -8.18
N TYR A 75 2.65 -15.50 -7.16
CA TYR A 75 2.13 -16.87 -7.20
C TYR A 75 1.09 -17.05 -8.31
N SER A 76 0.19 -16.07 -8.46
CA SER A 76 -0.82 -16.06 -9.53
C SER A 76 -0.20 -15.90 -10.91
N ASP A 77 0.82 -15.05 -11.09
CA ASP A 77 1.49 -14.80 -12.37
C ASP A 77 2.18 -16.07 -12.90
N ARG A 78 2.54 -16.98 -12.01
CA ARG A 78 3.11 -18.28 -12.36
C ARG A 78 2.08 -19.34 -12.71
N GLY A 79 0.79 -19.03 -12.58
CA GLY A 79 -0.29 -19.98 -12.81
C GLY A 79 -0.44 -21.03 -11.72
N GLU A 80 0.11 -20.78 -10.52
CA GLU A 80 -0.04 -21.68 -9.39
C GLU A 80 -1.46 -21.58 -8.81
N SER A 81 -1.99 -22.70 -8.32
CA SER A 81 -3.33 -22.77 -7.73
C SER A 81 -3.27 -22.77 -6.20
N GLY A 82 -4.17 -22.03 -5.55
CA GLY A 82 -4.31 -22.02 -4.09
C GLY A 82 -3.86 -20.70 -3.47
N ALA A 83 -3.55 -20.74 -2.17
CA ALA A 83 -3.04 -19.58 -1.44
C ALA A 83 -1.52 -19.53 -1.53
N ALA A 84 -0.98 -18.35 -1.86
CA ALA A 84 0.45 -18.12 -1.76
C ALA A 84 0.93 -18.29 -0.31
N PRO A 85 2.17 -18.77 -0.08
CA PRO A 85 2.74 -18.85 1.25
C PRO A 85 2.86 -17.44 1.85
N ALA A 86 2.42 -17.28 3.10
CA ALA A 86 2.53 -16.02 3.81
C ALA A 86 3.99 -15.67 4.11
N SER A 87 4.35 -14.38 4.03
CA SER A 87 5.73 -13.89 4.19
C SER A 87 6.36 -14.30 5.51
N VAL A 88 5.55 -14.41 6.57
CA VAL A 88 6.00 -14.81 7.91
C VAL A 88 6.61 -16.21 7.94
N ASN A 89 6.17 -17.09 7.02
CA ASN A 89 6.63 -18.47 6.89
C ASN A 89 7.81 -18.62 5.93
N LEU A 90 8.23 -17.55 5.25
CA LEU A 90 9.35 -17.58 4.32
C LEU A 90 10.68 -17.27 5.04
N PRO A 91 11.81 -17.82 4.54
CA PRO A 91 13.12 -17.41 5.01
C PRO A 91 13.36 -15.91 4.86
N ARG A 92 13.95 -15.29 5.88
CA ARG A 92 14.28 -13.86 5.90
C ARG A 92 15.26 -13.47 4.79
N VAL A 93 15.30 -12.17 4.49
CA VAL A 93 16.36 -11.58 3.67
C VAL A 93 17.73 -12.01 4.18
N THR A 94 18.55 -12.58 3.29
CA THR A 94 19.87 -13.08 3.66
C THR A 94 20.87 -11.92 3.77
N GLY A 95 21.89 -12.10 4.60
CA GLY A 95 23.01 -11.15 4.66
C GLY A 95 23.74 -11.02 3.30
N SER A 96 23.77 -12.09 2.51
CA SER A 96 24.37 -12.05 1.17
C SER A 96 23.58 -11.16 0.22
N LEU A 97 22.24 -11.27 0.19
CA LEU A 97 21.43 -10.37 -0.64
C LEU A 97 21.56 -8.93 -0.15
N PHE A 98 21.49 -8.71 1.16
CA PHE A 98 21.61 -7.37 1.74
C PHE A 98 22.95 -6.70 1.40
N ASN A 99 24.07 -7.43 1.53
CA ASN A 99 25.40 -6.94 1.16
C ASN A 99 25.53 -6.65 -0.35
N SER A 100 24.69 -7.26 -1.19
CA SER A 100 24.67 -6.96 -2.64
C SER A 100 23.92 -5.67 -2.99
N ILE A 101 23.24 -5.05 -2.02
CA ILE A 101 22.46 -3.81 -2.16
C ILE A 101 23.09 -2.69 -1.31
N SER A 102 23.58 -3.03 -0.11
CA SER A 102 24.25 -2.13 0.82
C SER A 102 25.71 -1.90 0.45
N THR A 103 26.16 -0.64 0.46
CA THR A 103 27.57 -0.29 0.19
C THR A 103 28.48 -0.63 1.37
N ASP A 104 27.97 -0.60 2.59
CA ASP A 104 28.76 -0.82 3.82
C ASP A 104 28.54 -2.20 4.46
N GLY A 105 27.59 -2.99 3.92
CA GLY A 105 27.19 -4.30 4.43
C GLY A 105 26.52 -4.27 5.81
N LYS A 106 26.15 -3.08 6.31
CA LYS A 106 25.61 -2.87 7.67
C LYS A 106 24.22 -2.25 7.64
N THR A 107 24.05 -1.25 6.78
CA THR A 107 22.82 -0.47 6.68
C THR A 107 22.40 -0.28 5.24
N LEU A 108 21.10 -0.10 5.04
CA LEU A 108 20.51 0.27 3.77
C LEU A 108 20.18 1.76 3.81
N SER A 109 20.92 2.56 3.06
CA SER A 109 20.59 3.97 2.86
C SER A 109 19.52 4.15 1.78
N GLN A 110 18.95 5.36 1.68
CA GLN A 110 18.06 5.74 0.58
C GLN A 110 18.72 5.52 -0.78
N GLN A 111 19.99 5.92 -0.94
CA GLN A 111 20.70 5.76 -2.20
C GLN A 111 20.90 4.28 -2.54
N ASN A 112 21.24 3.44 -1.55
CA ASN A 112 21.32 1.99 -1.76
C ASN A 112 20.01 1.39 -2.25
N PHE A 113 18.89 1.86 -1.70
CA PHE A 113 17.56 1.40 -2.12
C PHE A 113 17.26 1.84 -3.56
N ILE A 114 17.52 3.11 -3.90
CA ILE A 114 17.33 3.64 -5.26
C ILE A 114 18.19 2.86 -6.26
N ASP A 115 19.49 2.71 -6.00
CA ASP A 115 20.41 2.01 -6.89
C ASP A 115 20.01 0.54 -7.06
N GLY A 116 19.58 -0.11 -5.97
CA GLY A 116 19.07 -1.47 -6.00
C GLY A 116 17.79 -1.61 -6.83
N TYR A 117 16.86 -0.67 -6.69
CA TYR A 117 15.60 -0.64 -7.44
C TYR A 117 15.85 -0.50 -8.94
N TYR A 118 16.62 0.51 -9.35
CA TYR A 118 16.93 0.77 -10.76
C TYR A 118 17.80 -0.34 -11.37
N SER A 119 18.80 -0.86 -10.66
CA SER A 119 19.60 -1.98 -11.18
C SER A 119 18.78 -3.27 -11.36
N SER A 120 17.71 -3.46 -10.59
CA SER A 120 16.79 -4.58 -10.77
C SER A 120 15.90 -4.41 -12.00
N LEU A 121 15.55 -3.17 -12.36
CA LEU A 121 14.83 -2.85 -13.60
C LEU A 121 15.73 -2.88 -14.83
N ASP A 122 17.01 -2.54 -14.70
CA ASP A 122 17.97 -2.67 -15.80
C ASP A 122 18.04 -4.12 -16.29
N ALA A 123 17.94 -5.08 -15.37
CA ALA A 123 17.88 -6.51 -15.71
C ALA A 123 16.61 -6.90 -16.51
N THR A 124 15.55 -6.09 -16.46
CA THR A 124 14.30 -6.30 -17.22
C THR A 124 14.21 -5.42 -18.47
N GLY A 125 15.09 -4.43 -18.63
CA GLY A 125 14.99 -3.39 -19.66
C GLY A 125 13.92 -2.33 -19.38
N GLY A 126 13.53 -2.15 -18.11
CA GLY A 126 12.44 -1.26 -17.69
C GLY A 126 11.05 -1.90 -17.80
N PRO A 127 9.95 -1.10 -17.83
CA PRO A 127 9.92 0.36 -17.78
C PRO A 127 10.39 0.94 -16.43
N TYR A 128 10.89 2.17 -16.48
CA TYR A 128 11.37 2.90 -15.31
C TYR A 128 10.30 3.85 -14.77
N PRO A 129 10.29 4.11 -13.45
CA PRO A 129 9.49 5.19 -12.88
C PRO A 129 9.76 6.51 -13.61
N THR A 130 8.73 7.32 -13.81
CA THR A 130 8.88 8.64 -14.46
C THR A 130 9.42 9.71 -13.51
N ASP A 131 9.45 9.43 -12.21
CA ASP A 131 9.95 10.33 -11.16
C ASP A 131 10.70 9.51 -10.10
N VAL A 132 11.92 9.93 -9.74
CA VAL A 132 12.71 9.31 -8.67
C VAL A 132 12.05 9.46 -7.29
N ASN A 133 11.25 10.50 -7.09
CA ASN A 133 10.51 10.71 -5.84
C ASN A 133 9.54 9.56 -5.54
N TYR A 134 9.08 8.85 -6.57
CA TYR A 134 8.32 7.62 -6.40
C TYR A 134 9.12 6.59 -5.60
N VAL A 135 10.35 6.30 -6.02
CA VAL A 135 11.24 5.31 -5.38
C VAL A 135 11.68 5.78 -3.99
N ILE A 136 11.90 7.09 -3.82
CA ILE A 136 12.14 7.69 -2.50
C ILE A 136 10.96 7.41 -1.56
N GLY A 137 9.72 7.64 -2.02
CA GLY A 137 8.52 7.36 -1.24
C GLY A 137 8.33 5.88 -0.88
N LEU A 138 8.86 4.95 -1.68
CA LEU A 138 8.90 3.53 -1.31
C LEU A 138 9.87 3.28 -0.16
N TYR A 139 11.08 3.86 -0.23
CA TYR A 139 12.07 3.76 0.83
C TYR A 139 11.57 4.40 2.14
N GLU A 140 10.88 5.54 2.06
CA GLU A 140 10.26 6.20 3.22
C GLU A 140 9.21 5.30 3.90
N GLN A 141 8.44 4.50 3.16
CA GLN A 141 7.52 3.52 3.74
C GLN A 141 8.25 2.41 4.51
N LEU A 142 9.40 1.96 4.00
CA LEU A 142 10.25 1.02 4.73
C LEU A 142 10.81 1.67 6.00
N GLN A 143 11.27 2.92 5.93
CA GLN A 143 11.75 3.65 7.10
C GLN A 143 10.66 3.84 8.15
N ASP A 144 9.45 4.21 7.72
CA ASP A 144 8.29 4.36 8.58
C ASP A 144 8.00 3.05 9.31
N TRP A 145 7.79 1.96 8.58
CA TRP A 145 7.49 0.68 9.21
C TRP A 145 8.64 0.16 10.09
N THR A 146 9.89 0.40 9.73
CA THR A 146 11.02 -0.04 10.56
C THR A 146 11.33 0.88 11.74
N ALA A 147 10.69 2.06 11.82
CA ALA A 147 10.98 3.14 12.77
C ALA A 147 12.40 3.72 12.66
N PHE A 148 13.01 3.71 11.47
CA PHE A 148 14.32 4.32 11.16
C PHE A 148 14.16 5.64 10.39
N CYS A 149 13.45 6.57 11.01
CA CYS A 149 13.04 7.85 10.42
C CYS A 149 14.26 8.68 9.99
N SER A 150 14.41 8.88 8.69
CA SER A 150 15.55 9.59 8.10
C SER A 150 16.93 8.99 8.47
N LYS A 151 16.96 7.71 8.86
CA LYS A 151 18.18 6.96 9.19
C LYS A 151 18.31 5.73 8.30
N PRO A 152 19.54 5.30 7.94
CA PRO A 152 19.75 4.04 7.26
C PRO A 152 19.16 2.86 8.04
N ILE A 153 18.55 1.90 7.34
CA ILE A 153 17.86 0.74 7.94
C ILE A 153 18.87 -0.41 8.14
N PRO A 154 19.09 -0.92 9.36
CA PRO A 154 19.94 -2.09 9.59
C PRO A 154 19.36 -3.36 8.96
N LEU A 155 20.22 -4.34 8.64
CA LEU A 155 19.82 -5.63 8.06
C LEU A 155 18.65 -6.29 8.79
N GLN A 156 18.68 -6.34 10.13
CA GLN A 156 17.62 -7.02 10.89
C GLN A 156 16.26 -6.38 10.65
N ASN A 157 16.17 -5.04 10.70
CA ASN A 157 14.91 -4.34 10.49
C ASN A 157 14.44 -4.42 9.04
N PHE A 158 15.38 -4.37 8.08
CA PHE A 158 15.07 -4.59 6.67
C PHE A 158 14.51 -5.99 6.43
N ALA A 159 15.12 -7.02 7.01
CA ALA A 159 14.64 -8.39 6.92
C ALA A 159 13.30 -8.60 7.65
N ASP A 160 13.07 -7.92 8.76
CA ASP A 160 11.78 -7.93 9.47
C ASP A 160 10.65 -7.34 8.65
N TYR A 161 10.91 -6.29 7.88
CA TYR A 161 9.90 -5.70 7.01
C TYR A 161 9.33 -6.75 6.04
N TYR A 162 10.17 -7.47 5.30
CA TYR A 162 9.67 -8.46 4.34
C TYR A 162 9.12 -9.72 4.98
N GLN A 163 9.46 -10.03 6.23
CA GLN A 163 8.89 -11.19 6.90
C GLN A 163 7.56 -10.85 7.59
N TYR A 164 7.47 -9.70 8.25
CA TYR A 164 6.42 -9.42 9.22
C TYR A 164 5.52 -8.23 8.87
N SER A 165 5.86 -7.38 7.89
CA SER A 165 5.03 -6.19 7.59
C SER A 165 3.62 -6.51 7.11
N SER A 166 3.34 -7.75 6.68
CA SER A 166 1.98 -8.22 6.42
C SER A 166 1.22 -8.63 7.68
N SER A 167 1.89 -9.06 8.75
CA SER A 167 1.25 -9.61 9.95
C SER A 167 1.33 -8.72 11.19
N VAL A 168 2.24 -7.75 11.20
CA VAL A 168 2.57 -6.94 12.38
C VAL A 168 2.53 -5.47 12.01
N SER A 169 1.82 -4.68 12.81
CA SER A 169 1.85 -3.22 12.73
C SER A 169 3.07 -2.64 13.40
N SER A 170 3.65 -1.64 12.75
CA SER A 170 4.68 -0.79 13.34
C SER A 170 4.05 0.44 13.97
N ASN A 171 4.72 0.97 15.01
CA ASN A 171 4.41 2.29 15.56
C ASN A 171 4.77 3.43 14.58
N GLY A 172 5.44 3.08 13.47
CA GLY A 172 5.79 4.00 12.42
C GLY A 172 6.92 4.95 12.83
N CYS A 173 7.18 5.88 11.94
CA CYS A 173 7.88 7.12 12.21
C CYS A 173 6.95 8.20 12.76
N SER A 174 5.81 7.79 13.33
CA SER A 174 4.94 8.65 14.10
C SER A 174 5.83 9.51 14.98
N ALA A 175 5.90 10.80 14.66
CA ALA A 175 6.47 11.75 15.57
C ALA A 175 5.80 11.43 16.89
N THR A 176 6.59 11.21 17.94
CA THR A 176 6.15 11.49 19.29
C THR A 176 5.68 12.95 19.24
N THR A 177 4.45 13.14 18.80
CA THR A 177 3.65 14.28 19.18
C THR A 177 3.43 13.95 20.64
N THR A 178 4.39 14.37 21.46
CA THR A 178 4.18 14.55 22.87
C THR A 178 2.98 15.48 22.93
N THR A 179 1.78 14.92 22.95
CA THR A 179 0.61 15.64 23.40
C THR A 179 0.84 15.81 24.88
N THR A 180 1.68 16.79 25.23
CA THR A 180 1.54 17.51 26.49
C THR A 180 0.11 17.99 26.49
N SER A 181 -0.70 17.23 27.23
CA SER A 181 -2.07 17.54 27.55
C SER A 181 -2.08 18.89 28.26
N SER A 182 -2.42 19.93 27.51
CA SER A 182 -2.86 21.23 28.00
C SER A 182 -3.64 21.89 26.88
N ALA A 183 -4.95 22.03 27.11
CA ALA A 183 -5.99 22.53 26.21
C ALA A 183 -5.73 23.96 25.64
N PRO A 184 -6.67 24.55 24.89
CA PRO A 184 -7.10 24.20 23.54
C PRO A 184 -6.71 25.32 22.54
N ALA A 185 -6.18 24.95 21.39
CA ALA A 185 -6.21 25.81 20.21
C ALA A 185 -6.60 24.94 19.02
N THR A 186 -7.65 25.36 18.33
CA THR A 186 -8.45 24.65 17.33
C THR A 186 -7.73 24.51 15.99
N THR A 187 -6.49 24.00 15.97
CA THR A 187 -5.82 23.68 14.72
C THR A 187 -6.17 22.26 14.31
N THR A 188 -6.82 22.12 13.15
CA THR A 188 -7.11 20.79 12.59
C THR A 188 -5.78 20.11 12.30
N PRO A 189 -5.57 18.86 12.75
CA PRO A 189 -4.31 18.15 12.50
C PRO A 189 -4.06 18.01 11.00
N VAL A 190 -2.79 18.16 10.62
CA VAL A 190 -2.32 17.90 9.26
C VAL A 190 -2.13 16.40 9.13
N ILE A 191 -2.94 15.77 8.29
CA ILE A 191 -2.97 14.31 8.08
C ILE A 191 -2.34 13.89 6.75
N SER A 192 -2.11 14.84 5.85
CA SER A 192 -1.56 14.61 4.52
C SER A 192 -0.85 15.87 4.02
N SER A 193 0.24 15.70 3.28
CA SER A 193 0.89 16.78 2.52
C SER A 193 0.14 17.14 1.24
N ASP A 194 -0.77 16.27 0.77
CA ASP A 194 -1.64 16.56 -0.36
C ASP A 194 -2.80 17.46 0.09
N ALA A 195 -2.90 18.64 -0.52
CA ALA A 195 -3.90 19.65 -0.17
C ALA A 195 -5.34 19.14 -0.39
N SER A 196 -5.59 18.30 -1.40
CA SER A 196 -6.91 17.72 -1.66
C SER A 196 -7.30 16.73 -0.56
N CYS A 197 -6.35 15.91 -0.11
CA CYS A 197 -6.54 14.98 1.00
C CYS A 197 -6.77 15.70 2.32
N GLN A 198 -5.98 16.73 2.61
CA GLN A 198 -6.18 17.56 3.80
C GLN A 198 -7.56 18.24 3.78
N LYS A 199 -8.01 18.70 2.61
CA LYS A 199 -9.33 19.32 2.42
C LYS A 199 -10.49 18.33 2.63
N MET A 200 -10.36 17.10 2.14
CA MET A 200 -11.37 16.06 2.38
C MET A 200 -11.47 15.73 3.87
N PHE A 201 -10.35 15.66 4.57
CA PHE A 201 -10.34 15.43 6.01
C PHE A 201 -10.98 16.57 6.79
N THR A 202 -10.60 17.82 6.54
CA THR A 202 -11.20 18.99 7.23
C THR A 202 -12.70 19.08 6.95
N THR A 203 -13.12 18.79 5.71
CA THR A 203 -14.54 18.74 5.32
C THR A 203 -15.28 17.60 6.02
N CYS A 204 -14.66 16.43 6.14
CA CYS A 204 -15.22 15.32 6.94
C CYS A 204 -15.42 15.73 8.39
N ILE A 205 -14.41 16.30 9.05
CA ILE A 205 -14.55 16.78 10.45
C ILE A 205 -15.70 17.76 10.57
N ALA A 206 -15.88 18.68 9.61
CA ALA A 206 -16.95 19.66 9.66
C ALA A 206 -18.35 19.03 9.53
N GLN A 207 -18.49 17.98 8.73
CA GLN A 207 -19.80 17.38 8.40
C GLN A 207 -20.17 16.17 9.25
N VAL A 208 -19.18 15.43 9.77
CA VAL A 208 -19.43 14.24 10.57
C VAL A 208 -20.01 14.60 11.93
N ASP A 209 -20.98 13.80 12.37
CA ASP A 209 -21.63 13.91 13.67
C ASP A 209 -20.60 14.02 14.82
N PRO A 210 -20.87 14.80 15.89
CA PRO A 210 -19.94 14.98 17.01
C PRO A 210 -19.50 13.68 17.70
N LYS A 211 -20.30 12.62 17.65
CA LYS A 211 -19.96 11.29 18.20
C LYS A 211 -19.28 10.38 17.18
N VAL A 212 -18.99 10.88 15.98
CA VAL A 212 -18.45 10.12 14.84
C VAL A 212 -19.36 8.93 14.51
N SER A 213 -20.67 9.10 14.67
CA SER A 213 -21.63 8.05 14.35
C SER A 213 -21.85 7.99 12.83
N ASN A 214 -21.56 6.83 12.22
CA ASN A 214 -21.70 6.59 10.78
C ASN A 214 -20.96 7.64 9.91
N PRO A 215 -19.63 7.74 10.01
CA PRO A 215 -18.83 8.64 9.19
C PRO A 215 -18.97 8.33 7.69
N TRP A 216 -19.35 7.10 7.34
CA TRP A 216 -19.58 6.67 5.96
C TRP A 216 -20.89 7.17 5.34
N SER A 217 -21.68 7.95 6.07
CA SER A 217 -22.78 8.73 5.50
C SER A 217 -22.32 10.05 4.87
N VAL A 218 -21.08 10.45 5.14
CA VAL A 218 -20.48 11.72 4.70
C VAL A 218 -19.48 11.46 3.58
N GLU A 219 -19.72 12.06 2.42
CA GLU A 219 -18.90 11.86 1.20
C GLU A 219 -17.42 12.20 1.42
N ALA A 220 -17.16 13.35 2.04
CA ALA A 220 -15.81 13.79 2.34
C ALA A 220 -15.07 12.82 3.29
N CYS A 221 -15.78 12.09 4.16
CA CYS A 221 -15.16 11.10 5.02
C CYS A 221 -14.73 9.85 4.25
N VAL A 222 -15.54 9.42 3.28
CA VAL A 222 -15.20 8.29 2.41
C VAL A 222 -13.96 8.62 1.56
N LEU A 223 -13.93 9.81 0.95
CA LEU A 223 -12.80 10.28 0.15
C LEU A 223 -11.57 10.62 1.02
N GLY A 224 -11.78 11.14 2.23
CA GLY A 224 -10.70 11.37 3.18
C GLY A 224 -10.04 10.09 3.66
N ALA A 225 -10.82 9.02 3.88
CA ALA A 225 -10.29 7.74 4.33
C ALA A 225 -9.35 7.09 3.30
N THR A 226 -9.61 7.28 2.01
CA THR A 226 -8.74 6.79 0.94
C THR A 226 -7.39 7.51 0.86
N CYS A 227 -7.26 8.68 1.49
CA CYS A 227 -6.01 9.41 1.59
C CYS A 227 -5.09 8.91 2.71
N PHE A 228 -5.60 8.09 3.63
CA PHE A 228 -4.76 7.50 4.66
C PHE A 228 -3.92 6.36 4.08
N GLY A 229 -2.64 6.34 4.43
CA GLY A 229 -1.73 5.24 4.17
C GLY A 229 -1.64 4.28 5.36
N GLY A 230 -0.69 3.35 5.29
CA GLY A 230 -0.42 2.38 6.35
C GLY A 230 -1.29 1.12 6.29
N GLN A 231 -1.14 0.26 7.29
CA GLN A 231 -1.74 -1.08 7.30
C GLN A 231 -3.25 -1.10 7.55
N ARG A 232 -3.77 -0.12 8.29
CA ARG A 232 -5.20 0.02 8.61
C ARG A 232 -5.67 1.43 8.28
N PRO A 233 -5.67 1.82 6.99
CA PRO A 233 -5.88 3.22 6.60
C PRO A 233 -7.23 3.76 7.06
N VAL A 234 -8.27 2.91 7.02
CA VAL A 234 -9.62 3.26 7.49
C VAL A 234 -9.66 3.45 9.02
N ASP A 235 -9.01 2.56 9.79
CA ASP A 235 -8.96 2.70 11.25
C ASP A 235 -8.10 3.91 11.67
N GLY A 236 -7.00 4.18 10.95
CA GLY A 236 -6.17 5.36 11.14
C GLY A 236 -6.95 6.65 10.87
N PHE A 237 -7.75 6.67 9.80
CA PHE A 237 -8.66 7.77 9.49
C PHE A 237 -9.69 7.98 10.60
N LEU A 238 -10.39 6.92 11.02
CA LEU A 238 -11.39 6.98 12.09
C LEU A 238 -10.79 7.46 13.42
N SER A 239 -9.56 7.04 13.73
CA SER A 239 -8.83 7.49 14.90
C SER A 239 -8.50 8.98 14.83
N ALA A 240 -8.03 9.48 13.67
CA ALA A 240 -7.76 10.89 13.48
C ALA A 240 -9.05 11.74 13.60
N VAL A 241 -10.15 11.30 12.99
CA VAL A 241 -11.46 11.97 13.09
C VAL A 241 -11.95 12.02 14.54
N SER A 242 -11.89 10.89 15.24
CA SER A 242 -12.33 10.77 16.63
C SER A 242 -11.47 11.61 17.57
N GLY A 243 -10.16 11.67 17.35
CA GLY A 243 -9.25 12.52 18.11
C GLY A 243 -9.61 14.00 18.02
N VAL A 244 -9.94 14.50 16.82
CA VAL A 244 -10.39 15.89 16.64
C VAL A 244 -11.74 16.15 17.28
N LYS A 245 -12.64 15.16 17.27
CA LYS A 245 -13.97 15.25 17.88
C LYS A 245 -13.98 14.98 19.39
N GLY A 246 -12.85 14.60 19.98
CA GLY A 246 -12.75 14.24 21.40
C GLY A 246 -13.49 12.95 21.76
N VAL A 247 -13.66 12.03 20.80
CA VAL A 247 -14.32 10.73 21.00
C VAL A 247 -13.25 9.67 21.28
N SER A 248 -13.41 8.92 22.38
CA SER A 248 -12.54 7.81 22.75
C SER A 248 -13.33 6.66 23.40
N PRO A 249 -13.09 5.40 23.01
CA PRO A 249 -12.17 4.96 21.94
C PRO A 249 -12.72 5.30 20.54
N ALA A 250 -11.82 5.41 19.56
CA ALA A 250 -12.24 5.53 18.17
C ALA A 250 -12.98 4.26 17.72
N PRO A 251 -14.01 4.36 16.87
CA PRO A 251 -14.66 3.19 16.31
C PRO A 251 -13.70 2.41 15.40
N ALA A 252 -13.80 1.08 15.46
CA ALA A 252 -13.10 0.22 14.52
C ALA A 252 -13.93 0.09 13.23
N SER A 253 -13.28 0.14 12.07
CA SER A 253 -13.92 0.05 10.75
C SER A 253 -14.80 -1.19 10.58
N VAL A 254 -14.47 -2.30 11.24
CA VAL A 254 -15.26 -3.54 11.24
C VAL A 254 -16.64 -3.39 11.92
N ASN A 255 -16.78 -2.45 12.84
CA ASN A 255 -18.01 -2.19 13.57
C ASN A 255 -18.86 -1.09 12.94
N GLU A 256 -18.31 -0.40 11.94
CA GLU A 256 -19.03 0.67 11.25
C GLU A 256 -19.98 0.13 10.18
N PRO A 257 -21.11 0.81 9.92
CA PRO A 257 -22.03 0.42 8.87
C PRO A 257 -21.34 0.45 7.50
N ARG A 258 -21.78 -0.42 6.59
CA ARG A 258 -21.28 -0.40 5.21
C ARG A 258 -21.66 0.90 4.51
N LEU A 259 -20.81 1.32 3.57
CA LEU A 259 -21.10 2.43 2.66
C LEU A 259 -22.47 2.22 1.98
N SER A 260 -23.33 3.23 2.05
CA SER A 260 -24.66 3.14 1.43
C SER A 260 -24.56 3.10 -0.10
N THR A 261 -25.47 2.38 -0.75
CA THR A 261 -25.54 2.31 -2.22
C THR A 261 -25.80 3.68 -2.86
N SER A 262 -26.55 4.55 -2.17
CA SER A 262 -26.77 5.93 -2.63
C SER A 262 -25.47 6.74 -2.63
N LEU A 263 -24.67 6.66 -1.56
CA LEU A 263 -23.40 7.39 -1.50
C LEU A 263 -22.37 6.78 -2.47
N PHE A 264 -22.30 5.45 -2.55
CA PHE A 264 -21.49 4.79 -3.57
C PHE A 264 -21.89 5.26 -4.97
N GLY A 265 -23.18 5.38 -5.27
CA GLY A 265 -23.67 5.85 -6.56
C GLY A 265 -23.41 7.33 -6.86
N LYS A 266 -23.07 8.15 -5.86
CA LYS A 266 -22.58 9.52 -6.08
C LYS A 266 -21.10 9.54 -6.47
N ILE A 267 -20.31 8.63 -5.91
CA ILE A 267 -18.87 8.54 -6.16
C ILE A 267 -18.59 7.72 -7.44
N ALA A 268 -19.44 6.74 -7.74
CA ALA A 268 -19.39 5.92 -8.95
C ALA A 268 -20.21 6.57 -10.08
N THR A 269 -19.57 6.95 -11.18
CA THR A 269 -20.20 7.68 -12.29
C THR A 269 -21.34 6.92 -12.98
N ASP A 270 -21.34 5.59 -12.92
CA ASP A 270 -22.37 4.70 -13.47
C ASP A 270 -23.28 4.08 -12.39
N GLY A 271 -23.09 4.47 -11.12
CA GLY A 271 -23.79 3.89 -9.97
C GLY A 271 -23.40 2.45 -9.64
N LYS A 272 -22.41 1.87 -10.34
CA LYS A 272 -22.10 0.42 -10.30
C LYS A 272 -20.61 0.12 -10.13
N THR A 273 -19.73 0.91 -10.70
CA THR A 273 -18.28 0.68 -10.71
C THR A 273 -17.49 1.95 -10.40
N LEU A 274 -16.48 1.79 -9.57
CA LEU A 274 -15.58 2.86 -9.17
C LEU A 274 -14.29 2.68 -9.97
N THR A 275 -14.09 3.50 -11.01
CA THR A 275 -12.86 3.46 -11.82
C THR A 275 -11.83 4.42 -11.23
N GLN A 276 -10.53 4.16 -11.47
CA GLN A 276 -9.45 5.03 -11.01
C GLN A 276 -9.63 6.48 -11.52
N GLN A 277 -10.02 6.64 -12.79
CA GLN A 277 -10.22 7.94 -13.41
C GLN A 277 -11.41 8.71 -12.80
N ASN A 278 -12.47 8.00 -12.42
CA ASN A 278 -13.64 8.57 -11.76
C ASN A 278 -13.30 9.04 -10.34
N PHE A 279 -12.56 8.22 -9.60
CA PHE A 279 -12.13 8.54 -8.25
C PHE A 279 -11.26 9.81 -8.18
N VAL A 280 -10.29 9.94 -9.10
CA VAL A 280 -9.44 11.14 -9.22
C VAL A 280 -10.25 12.38 -9.62
N ARG A 281 -11.29 12.22 -10.46
CA ARG A 281 -12.15 13.34 -10.85
C ARG A 281 -12.97 13.86 -9.68
N THR A 282 -13.52 12.99 -8.85
CA THR A 282 -14.31 13.37 -7.66
C THR A 282 -13.45 14.11 -6.64
N LEU A 283 -12.20 13.70 -6.46
CA LEU A 283 -11.23 14.39 -5.58
C LEU A 283 -10.92 15.84 -6.01
N HIS A 284 -10.99 16.15 -7.30
CA HIS A 284 -10.70 17.49 -7.82
C HIS A 284 -11.92 18.44 -7.86
N ILE A 285 -13.15 17.90 -7.84
CA ILE A 285 -14.38 18.71 -7.97
C ILE A 285 -14.80 19.32 -6.63
N LEU A 286 -14.34 18.77 -5.49
CA LEU A 286 -14.72 19.19 -4.14
C LEU A 286 -13.74 20.18 -3.51
#